data_AF-A0ABD0JCW0-F1
#
_entry.id   AF-A0ABD0JCW0-F1
#
_cell.length_a   1.000
_cell.length_b   1.000
_cell.length_c   1.000
_cell.angle_alpha   90.00
_cell.angle_beta   90.00
_cell.angle_gamma   90.00
#
_symmetry.space_group_name_H-M   'P 1'
#
loop_
_entity.id
_entity.type
_entity.pdbx_description
1 polymer ?
#
loop_
_entity_poly.entity_id
_entity_poly.type
_entity_poly.pdbx_seq_one_letter_code
_entity_poly.pdbx_strand_id
1 'polypeptide(L)'
;MEKKVMVGICAMAKKSNSKPMKEIVRRLENFTRIQIIIFEEDVILNSPVEDWPIVNAFISFFSTGFPLDKAIAYKNLRQPFVVNDLDMQVKLQDRVEVYRILEQHSIPHPRYAVLDRTQDPNCSFVETEDSIEINGQLHSKPFVEKPINAEDHNVYIYFPQAAGGGSTSPFQEGLGVLGC
;
A
#
# COMPACT_ATOMS: atom_id res chain seq x y z
N MET A 1 -37.55 1.14 -19.07
CA MET A 1 -36.31 0.44 -18.70
C MET A 1 -35.93 0.87 -17.29
N GLU A 2 -35.69 -0.08 -16.40
CA GLU A 2 -35.24 0.22 -15.03
C GLU A 2 -33.80 0.75 -15.07
N LYS A 3 -33.54 1.91 -14.45
CA LYS A 3 -32.22 2.56 -14.50
C LYS A 3 -31.22 1.74 -13.68
N LYS A 4 -30.22 1.17 -14.33
CA LYS A 4 -29.13 0.44 -13.67
C LYS A 4 -28.09 1.40 -13.08
N VAL A 5 -27.52 1.00 -11.96
CA VAL A 5 -26.36 1.63 -11.32
C VAL A 5 -25.12 1.00 -11.91
N MET A 6 -24.32 1.81 -12.62
CA MET A 6 -23.07 1.39 -13.23
C MET A 6 -21.97 1.41 -12.17
N VAL A 7 -21.33 0.28 -11.92
CA VAL A 7 -20.24 0.15 -10.93
C VAL A 7 -18.95 -0.18 -11.69
N GLY A 8 -18.01 0.76 -11.68
CA GLY A 8 -16.70 0.62 -12.33
C GLY A 8 -15.69 -0.05 -11.41
N ILE A 9 -15.01 -1.08 -11.91
CA ILE A 9 -13.85 -1.69 -11.26
C ILE A 9 -12.60 -1.28 -12.05
N CYS A 10 -11.77 -0.43 -11.43
CA CYS A 10 -10.56 0.12 -12.03
C CYS A 10 -9.33 -0.28 -11.22
N ALA A 11 -8.69 -1.36 -11.65
CA ALA A 11 -7.47 -1.91 -11.08
C ALA A 11 -6.72 -2.70 -12.16
N MET A 12 -5.43 -2.99 -11.94
CA MET A 12 -4.63 -3.80 -12.86
C MET A 12 -5.28 -5.17 -13.13
N ALA A 13 -5.11 -5.71 -14.33
CA ALA A 13 -5.69 -6.97 -14.81
C ALA A 13 -5.39 -8.14 -13.85
N LYS A 14 -4.18 -8.20 -13.29
CA LYS A 14 -3.80 -9.22 -12.29
C LYS A 14 -4.75 -9.23 -11.08
N LYS A 15 -5.29 -8.07 -10.70
CA LYS A 15 -6.21 -7.91 -9.57
C LYS A 15 -7.67 -8.01 -10.00
N SER A 16 -8.06 -7.31 -11.07
CA SER A 16 -9.45 -7.31 -11.58
C SER A 16 -9.89 -8.69 -12.08
N ASN A 17 -8.97 -9.47 -12.66
CA ASN A 17 -9.24 -10.84 -13.13
C ASN A 17 -8.88 -11.95 -12.13
N SER A 18 -8.51 -11.58 -10.90
CA SER A 18 -8.18 -12.55 -9.85
C SER A 18 -9.38 -13.42 -9.48
N LYS A 19 -9.13 -14.66 -9.01
CA LYS A 19 -10.19 -15.57 -8.56
C LYS A 19 -11.10 -14.95 -7.48
N PRO A 20 -10.57 -14.25 -6.46
CA PRO A 20 -11.42 -13.56 -5.49
C PRO A 20 -12.29 -12.47 -6.12
N MET A 21 -11.74 -11.65 -7.02
CA MET A 21 -12.49 -10.58 -7.67
C MET A 21 -13.63 -11.12 -8.54
N LYS A 22 -13.36 -12.16 -9.35
CA LYS A 22 -14.38 -12.81 -10.18
C LYS A 22 -15.54 -13.34 -9.34
N GLU A 23 -15.26 -13.88 -8.15
CA GLU A 23 -16.31 -14.36 -7.25
C GLU A 23 -17.13 -13.21 -6.64
N ILE A 24 -16.50 -12.07 -6.32
CA ILE A 24 -17.20 -10.86 -5.87
C ILE A 24 -18.11 -10.32 -6.99
N VAL A 25 -17.57 -10.17 -8.21
CA VAL A 25 -18.31 -9.68 -9.37
C VAL A 25 -19.52 -10.58 -9.65
N ARG A 26 -19.33 -11.90 -9.69
CA ARG A 26 -20.42 -12.88 -9.88
C ARG A 26 -21.56 -12.68 -8.88
N ARG A 27 -21.25 -12.36 -7.62
CA ARG A 27 -22.25 -12.10 -6.58
C ARG A 27 -22.94 -10.74 -6.77
N LEU A 28 -22.20 -9.73 -7.20
CA LEU A 28 -22.76 -8.39 -7.48
C LEU A 28 -23.67 -8.39 -8.70
N GLU A 29 -23.40 -9.23 -9.70
CA GLU A 29 -24.24 -9.39 -10.89
C GLU A 29 -25.61 -10.01 -10.60
N ASN A 30 -25.79 -10.67 -9.45
CA ASN A 30 -27.11 -11.17 -9.03
C ASN A 30 -28.09 -10.03 -8.66
N PHE A 31 -27.59 -8.80 -8.45
CA PHE A 31 -28.44 -7.65 -8.20
C PHE A 31 -28.93 -7.07 -9.53
N THR A 32 -30.23 -7.18 -9.81
CA THR A 32 -30.86 -6.77 -11.08
C THR A 32 -30.63 -5.31 -11.47
N ARG A 33 -30.40 -4.45 -10.48
CA ARG A 33 -30.18 -3.00 -10.65
C ARG A 33 -28.71 -2.62 -10.80
N ILE A 34 -27.77 -3.54 -10.65
CA ILE A 34 -26.33 -3.26 -10.75
C ILE A 34 -25.82 -3.76 -12.10
N GLN A 35 -24.95 -2.98 -12.73
CA GLN A 35 -24.16 -3.40 -13.87
C GLN A 35 -22.69 -3.11 -13.59
N ILE A 36 -21.88 -4.17 -13.62
CA ILE A 36 -20.43 -4.08 -13.40
C ILE A 36 -19.76 -3.72 -14.73
N ILE A 37 -18.84 -2.76 -14.70
CA ILE A 37 -17.92 -2.45 -15.80
C ILE A 37 -16.51 -2.63 -15.26
N ILE A 38 -15.76 -3.59 -15.80
CA ILE A 38 -14.33 -3.71 -15.52
C ILE A 38 -13.59 -2.85 -16.53
N PHE A 39 -12.71 -1.98 -16.06
CA PHE A 39 -11.91 -1.12 -16.94
C PHE A 39 -10.76 -1.96 -17.48
N GLU A 40 -10.59 -1.97 -18.80
CA GLU A 40 -9.49 -2.67 -19.44
C GLU A 40 -8.14 -2.04 -19.06
N GLU A 41 -7.13 -2.87 -18.82
CA GLU A 41 -5.81 -2.39 -18.37
C GLU A 41 -5.16 -1.44 -19.39
N ASP A 42 -5.33 -1.72 -20.69
CA ASP A 42 -4.85 -0.84 -21.76
C ASP A 42 -5.49 0.56 -21.68
N VAL A 43 -6.79 0.64 -21.38
CA VAL A 43 -7.49 1.92 -21.19
C VAL A 43 -6.96 2.65 -19.96
N ILE A 44 -6.75 1.92 -18.86
CA ILE A 44 -6.20 2.48 -17.61
C ILE A 44 -4.80 3.07 -17.85
N LEU A 45 -3.94 2.38 -18.59
CA LEU A 45 -2.56 2.81 -18.80
C LEU A 45 -2.45 3.88 -19.89
N ASN A 46 -3.08 3.65 -21.04
CA ASN A 46 -2.76 4.35 -22.28
C ASN A 46 -3.81 5.41 -22.68
N SER A 47 -5.07 5.24 -22.31
CA SER A 47 -6.12 6.22 -22.65
C SER A 47 -6.18 7.40 -21.67
N PRO A 48 -6.52 8.61 -22.11
CA PRO A 48 -6.78 9.74 -21.21
C PRO A 48 -8.05 9.48 -20.38
N VAL A 49 -8.16 10.09 -19.20
CA VAL A 49 -9.24 9.78 -18.21
C VAL A 49 -10.62 10.22 -18.69
N GLU A 50 -10.67 11.14 -19.64
CA GLU A 50 -11.87 11.59 -20.34
C GLU A 50 -12.52 10.46 -21.14
N ASP A 51 -11.71 9.53 -21.66
CA ASP A 51 -12.18 8.42 -22.50
C ASP A 51 -12.53 7.16 -21.69
N TRP A 52 -12.31 7.19 -20.38
CA TRP A 52 -12.63 6.05 -19.51
C TRP A 52 -14.16 5.87 -19.38
N PRO A 53 -14.63 4.62 -19.14
CA PRO A 53 -16.07 4.36 -18.99
C PRO A 53 -16.72 5.23 -17.92
N ILE A 54 -17.93 5.73 -18.17
CA ILE A 54 -18.68 6.54 -17.22
C ILE A 54 -19.46 5.61 -16.27
N VAL A 55 -19.25 5.78 -14.95
CA VAL A 55 -19.88 4.95 -13.92
C VAL A 55 -20.50 5.80 -12.81
N ASN A 56 -21.46 5.20 -12.07
CA ASN A 56 -22.08 5.83 -10.91
C ASN A 56 -21.32 5.59 -9.63
N ALA A 57 -20.70 4.42 -9.48
CA ALA A 57 -19.83 4.08 -8.37
C ALA A 57 -18.48 3.58 -8.88
N PHE A 58 -17.41 3.88 -8.14
CA PHE A 58 -16.04 3.61 -8.55
C PHE A 58 -15.30 2.83 -7.46
N ILE A 59 -14.96 1.59 -7.79
CA ILE A 59 -14.12 0.70 -6.99
C ILE A 59 -12.75 0.71 -7.65
N SER A 60 -11.80 1.38 -7.02
CA SER A 60 -10.42 1.41 -7.49
C SER A 60 -9.47 1.23 -6.32
N PHE A 61 -8.37 0.53 -6.57
CA PHE A 61 -7.36 0.26 -5.56
C PHE A 61 -5.99 0.10 -6.21
N PHE A 62 -4.97 0.67 -5.58
CA PHE A 62 -3.60 0.63 -6.03
C PHE A 62 -3.01 -0.78 -5.97
N SER A 63 -2.13 -1.05 -6.92
CA SER A 63 -1.15 -2.13 -6.89
C SER A 63 0.04 -1.70 -7.74
N THR A 64 1.19 -2.37 -7.60
CA THR A 64 2.38 -2.10 -8.42
C THR A 64 2.04 -1.93 -9.91
N GLY A 65 2.44 -0.80 -10.49
CA GLY A 65 2.18 -0.44 -11.90
C GLY A 65 0.85 0.27 -12.16
N PHE A 66 -0.03 0.43 -11.17
CA PHE A 66 -1.30 1.14 -11.32
C PHE A 66 -1.11 2.68 -11.28
N PRO A 67 -1.62 3.43 -12.26
CA PRO A 67 -1.51 4.89 -12.29
C PRO A 67 -2.54 5.55 -11.37
N LEU A 68 -2.24 5.60 -10.06
CA LEU A 68 -3.15 6.16 -9.05
C LEU A 68 -3.53 7.61 -9.34
N ASP A 69 -2.60 8.42 -9.84
CA ASP A 69 -2.86 9.83 -10.21
C ASP A 69 -3.94 9.94 -11.30
N LYS A 70 -3.95 9.02 -12.27
CA LYS A 70 -5.01 8.96 -13.29
C LYS A 70 -6.35 8.58 -12.67
N ALA A 71 -6.37 7.64 -11.73
CA ALA A 71 -7.60 7.26 -11.04
C ALA A 71 -8.16 8.43 -10.20
N ILE A 72 -7.30 9.21 -9.55
CA ILE A 72 -7.68 10.44 -8.83
C ILE A 72 -8.20 11.49 -9.80
N ALA A 73 -7.52 11.70 -10.94
CA ALA A 73 -7.98 12.62 -11.98
C ALA A 73 -9.36 12.22 -12.53
N TYR A 74 -9.58 10.92 -12.78
CA TYR A 74 -10.88 10.38 -13.17
C TYR A 74 -11.96 10.61 -12.10
N LYS A 75 -11.66 10.32 -10.82
CA LYS A 75 -12.56 10.63 -9.68
C LYS A 75 -12.95 12.10 -9.70
N ASN A 76 -11.99 13.00 -9.85
CA ASN A 76 -12.21 14.43 -9.81
C ASN A 76 -13.06 14.92 -11.00
N LEU A 77 -12.82 14.35 -12.18
CA LEU A 77 -13.57 14.67 -13.41
C LEU A 77 -15.01 14.16 -13.37
N ARG A 78 -15.23 12.92 -12.93
CA ARG A 78 -16.52 12.21 -13.05
C ARG A 78 -17.36 12.21 -11.79
N GLN A 79 -16.78 12.52 -10.63
CA GLN A 79 -17.42 12.55 -9.31
C GLN A 79 -18.33 11.32 -9.02
N PRO A 80 -17.85 10.07 -9.24
CA PRO A 80 -18.63 8.88 -8.90
C PRO A 80 -18.71 8.69 -7.38
N PHE A 81 -19.62 7.84 -6.92
CA PHE A 81 -19.55 7.34 -5.54
C PHE A 81 -18.30 6.45 -5.38
N VAL A 82 -17.30 6.96 -4.67
CA VAL A 82 -16.02 6.27 -4.47
C VAL A 82 -16.12 5.32 -3.29
N VAL A 83 -15.85 4.02 -3.52
CA VAL A 83 -15.92 2.99 -2.47
C VAL A 83 -14.66 2.98 -1.60
N ASN A 84 -13.48 3.06 -2.25
CA ASN A 84 -12.20 3.16 -1.56
C ASN A 84 -11.60 4.53 -1.82
N ASP A 85 -11.35 5.30 -0.77
CA ASP A 85 -10.71 6.61 -0.89
C ASP A 85 -9.35 6.49 -1.59
N LEU A 86 -9.16 7.21 -2.71
CA LEU A 86 -7.96 7.14 -3.53
C LEU A 86 -6.83 8.01 -2.97
N ASP A 87 -7.16 9.12 -2.32
CA ASP A 87 -6.17 10.01 -1.70
C ASP A 87 -5.53 9.32 -0.50
N MET A 88 -6.32 8.56 0.27
CA MET A 88 -5.81 7.71 1.34
C MET A 88 -4.92 6.59 0.81
N GLN A 89 -5.09 6.12 -0.44
CA GLN A 89 -4.19 5.12 -1.02
C GLN A 89 -2.81 5.69 -1.35
N VAL A 90 -2.69 7.00 -1.60
CA VAL A 90 -1.38 7.66 -1.71
C VAL A 90 -0.68 7.58 -0.36
N LYS A 91 -1.40 7.90 0.71
CA LYS A 91 -0.87 7.86 2.08
C LYS A 91 -0.45 6.45 2.52
N LEU A 92 -1.19 5.42 2.08
CA LEU A 92 -0.83 4.02 2.36
C LEU A 92 0.50 3.58 1.74
N GLN A 93 1.02 4.31 0.75
CA GLN A 93 2.32 4.01 0.12
C GLN A 93 3.52 4.54 0.94
N ASP A 94 3.28 5.39 1.93
CA ASP A 94 4.31 5.94 2.82
C ASP A 94 4.11 5.39 4.25
N ARG A 95 5.06 4.58 4.73
CA ARG A 95 4.97 4.00 6.08
C ARG A 95 4.98 5.06 7.17
N VAL A 96 5.69 6.17 6.99
CA VAL A 96 5.74 7.25 7.98
C VAL A 96 4.36 7.90 8.10
N GLU A 97 3.71 8.18 6.97
CA GLU A 97 2.35 8.74 6.96
C GLU A 97 1.33 7.78 7.57
N VAL A 98 1.45 6.47 7.31
CA VAL A 98 0.61 5.44 7.95
C VAL A 98 0.76 5.49 9.47
N TYR A 99 1.98 5.49 10.00
CA TYR A 99 2.21 5.53 11.45
C TYR A 99 1.69 6.84 12.05
N ARG A 100 1.87 7.96 11.37
CA ARG A 100 1.32 9.27 11.78
C ARG A 100 -0.20 9.22 11.90
N ILE A 101 -0.90 8.60 10.94
CA ILE A 101 -2.37 8.44 11.00
C ILE A 101 -2.78 7.54 12.17
N LEU A 102 -2.07 6.45 12.43
CA LEU A 102 -2.35 5.56 13.56
C LEU A 102 -2.21 6.31 14.89
N GLU A 103 -1.13 7.07 15.06
CA GLU A 103 -0.88 7.89 16.25
C GLU A 103 -1.99 8.94 16.45
N GLN A 104 -2.38 9.65 15.38
CA GLN A 104 -3.48 10.62 15.43
C GLN A 104 -4.81 10.03 15.90
N HIS A 105 -5.05 8.74 15.63
CA HIS A 105 -6.24 8.02 16.06
C HIS A 105 -6.03 7.24 17.36
N SER A 106 -4.91 7.44 18.05
CA SER A 106 -4.54 6.73 19.29
C SER A 106 -4.58 5.21 19.13
N ILE A 107 -4.25 4.70 17.94
CA ILE A 107 -4.16 3.27 17.68
C ILE A 107 -2.75 2.81 18.10
N PRO A 108 -2.63 1.83 19.02
CA PRO A 108 -1.32 1.34 19.43
C PRO A 108 -0.51 0.77 18.25
N HIS A 109 0.73 1.20 18.13
CA HIS A 109 1.70 0.70 17.16
C HIS A 109 3.09 0.60 17.82
N PRO A 110 4.04 -0.15 17.24
CA PRO A 110 5.41 -0.20 17.75
C PRO A 110 6.03 1.20 17.82
N ARG A 111 6.88 1.44 18.83
CA ARG A 111 7.73 2.62 18.88
C ARG A 111 8.66 2.61 17.66
N TYR A 112 8.78 3.74 16.99
CA TYR A 112 9.57 3.88 15.77
C TYR A 112 10.32 5.21 15.78
N ALA A 113 11.41 5.27 15.03
CA ALA A 113 12.10 6.49 14.66
C ALA A 113 12.27 6.50 13.14
N VAL A 114 12.31 7.68 12.53
CA VAL A 114 12.44 7.85 11.08
C VAL A 114 13.84 8.35 10.77
N LEU A 115 14.56 7.60 9.95
CA LEU A 115 15.85 8.00 9.39
C LEU A 115 15.63 8.34 7.89
N ASP A 116 15.35 9.61 7.60
CA ASP A 116 15.22 10.12 6.23
C ASP A 116 16.26 11.20 5.95
N ARG A 117 17.37 10.80 5.33
CA ARG A 117 18.47 11.72 4.99
C ARG A 117 18.15 12.67 3.84
N THR A 118 17.05 12.45 3.13
CA THR A 118 16.62 13.34 2.04
C THR A 118 15.85 14.54 2.58
N GLN A 119 15.04 14.33 3.62
CA GLN A 119 14.28 15.38 4.29
C GLN A 119 15.03 15.99 5.46
N ASP A 120 15.88 15.22 6.14
CA ASP A 120 16.73 15.68 7.24
C ASP A 120 18.20 15.25 7.01
N PRO A 121 18.97 16.05 6.26
CA PRO A 121 20.40 15.77 6.00
C PRO A 121 21.26 15.78 7.26
N ASN A 122 20.80 16.43 8.34
CA ASN A 122 21.54 16.57 9.60
C ASN A 122 21.06 15.57 10.67
N CYS A 123 20.22 14.61 10.29
CA CYS A 123 19.73 13.55 11.17
C CYS A 123 20.92 12.88 11.91
N SER A 124 20.84 12.85 13.24
CA SER A 124 21.82 12.15 14.05
C SER A 124 21.54 10.65 14.04
N PHE A 125 22.56 9.86 13.71
CA PHE A 125 22.50 8.41 13.69
C PHE A 125 23.77 7.86 14.33
N VAL A 126 23.60 7.07 15.39
CA VAL A 126 24.69 6.36 16.06
C VAL A 126 24.34 4.88 16.10
N GLU A 127 25.23 4.04 15.60
CA GLU A 127 25.10 2.58 15.69
C GLU A 127 26.14 2.03 16.66
N THR A 128 25.69 1.14 17.53
CA THR A 128 26.51 0.37 18.46
C THR A 128 26.34 -1.11 18.15
N GLU A 129 27.08 -1.96 18.87
CA GLU A 129 27.00 -3.40 18.69
C GLU A 129 25.58 -3.98 18.89
N ASP A 130 24.83 -3.47 19.87
CA ASP A 130 23.50 -3.99 20.26
C ASP A 130 22.37 -2.94 20.24
N SER A 131 22.61 -1.76 19.68
CA SER A 131 21.57 -0.72 19.58
C SER A 131 21.86 0.32 18.50
N ILE A 132 20.81 1.02 18.07
CA ILE A 132 20.90 2.23 17.25
C ILE A 132 20.27 3.41 18.00
N GLU A 133 20.74 4.62 17.72
CA GLU A 133 20.16 5.86 18.21
C GLU A 133 19.87 6.78 17.02
N ILE A 134 18.61 7.18 16.86
CA ILE A 134 18.15 8.08 15.81
C ILE A 134 17.56 9.31 16.48
N ASN A 135 18.15 10.50 16.27
CA ASN A 135 17.65 11.75 16.84
C ASN A 135 17.38 11.68 18.35
N GLY A 136 18.32 11.09 19.10
CA GLY A 136 18.22 10.89 20.56
C GLY A 136 17.36 9.71 20.99
N GLN A 137 16.71 8.99 20.05
CA GLN A 137 15.88 7.84 20.37
C GLN A 137 16.68 6.55 20.25
N LEU A 138 17.00 5.95 21.40
CA LEU A 138 17.71 4.67 21.49
C LEU A 138 16.76 3.49 21.18
N HIS A 139 17.18 2.56 20.32
CA HIS A 139 16.52 1.30 20.00
C HIS A 139 17.52 0.14 20.17
N SER A 140 17.33 -0.66 21.22
CA SER A 140 18.13 -1.87 21.45
C SER A 140 17.68 -3.01 20.54
N LYS A 141 18.62 -3.89 20.16
CA LYS A 141 18.30 -5.13 19.46
C LYS A 141 17.51 -6.07 20.39
N PRO A 142 16.48 -6.79 19.89
CA PRO A 142 16.11 -6.84 18.49
C PRO A 142 15.26 -5.65 18.04
N PHE A 143 15.55 -5.12 16.86
CA PHE A 143 14.73 -4.09 16.20
C PHE A 143 14.48 -4.43 14.73
N VAL A 144 13.47 -3.77 14.15
CA VAL A 144 13.06 -3.98 12.76
C VAL A 144 13.32 -2.71 11.96
N GLU A 145 14.02 -2.84 10.84
CA GLU A 145 14.18 -1.79 9.85
C GLU A 145 13.23 -2.03 8.69
N LYS A 146 12.54 -0.97 8.27
CA LYS A 146 11.61 -1.00 7.14
C LYS A 146 11.89 0.20 6.23
N PRO A 147 11.90 0.01 4.90
CA PRO A 147 11.92 1.13 3.96
C PRO A 147 10.72 2.05 4.18
N ILE A 148 10.91 3.36 3.96
CA ILE A 148 9.83 4.35 4.03
C ILE A 148 8.73 4.02 3.02
N ASN A 149 9.12 3.62 1.81
CA ASN A 149 8.20 3.13 0.79
C ASN A 149 7.51 1.83 1.27
N ALA A 150 6.18 1.86 1.40
CA ALA A 150 5.41 0.73 1.88
C ALA A 150 5.35 -0.45 0.90
N GLU A 151 5.55 -0.19 -0.39
CA GLU A 151 5.65 -1.20 -1.46
C GLU A 151 7.01 -1.88 -1.49
N ASP A 152 8.01 -1.30 -0.83
CA ASP A 152 9.28 -1.98 -0.62
C ASP A 152 9.17 -2.92 0.60
N HIS A 153 9.36 -4.20 0.31
CA HIS A 153 9.26 -5.31 1.26
C HIS A 153 10.62 -5.79 1.77
N ASN A 154 11.72 -5.08 1.48
CA ASN A 154 13.06 -5.34 2.02
C ASN A 154 13.13 -4.97 3.51
N VAL A 155 12.47 -5.77 4.34
CA VAL A 155 12.44 -5.62 5.79
C VAL A 155 13.59 -6.39 6.40
N TYR A 156 14.29 -5.79 7.37
CA TYR A 156 15.37 -6.41 8.11
C TYR A 156 15.04 -6.48 9.60
N ILE A 157 15.46 -7.56 10.24
CA ILE A 157 15.39 -7.73 11.69
C ILE A 157 16.81 -7.96 12.20
N TYR A 158 17.24 -7.15 13.15
CA TYR A 158 18.58 -7.21 13.73
C TYR A 158 18.53 -7.89 15.09
N PHE A 159 19.43 -8.83 15.36
CA PHE A 159 19.47 -9.59 16.60
C PHE A 159 20.64 -9.16 17.51
N PRO A 160 20.45 -9.20 18.84
CA PRO A 160 21.52 -8.87 19.77
C PRO A 160 22.62 -9.93 19.73
N GLN A 161 23.86 -9.56 20.10
CA GLN A 161 25.00 -10.48 20.17
C GLN A 161 24.75 -11.65 21.11
N ALA A 162 24.04 -11.42 22.21
CA ALA A 162 23.63 -12.47 23.14
C ALA A 162 22.80 -13.58 22.48
N ALA A 163 22.17 -13.31 21.33
CA ALA A 163 21.39 -14.26 20.54
C ALA A 163 22.13 -14.75 19.28
N GLY A 164 23.46 -14.54 19.20
CA GLY A 164 24.28 -14.90 18.03
C GLY A 164 24.47 -13.79 17.01
N GLY A 165 23.89 -12.61 17.25
CA GLY A 165 24.02 -11.44 16.37
C GLY A 165 23.40 -11.62 14.99
N GLY A 166 23.83 -10.78 14.04
CA GLY A 166 23.39 -10.82 12.65
C GLY A 166 22.02 -10.19 12.40
N SER A 167 21.52 -10.41 11.18
CA SER A 167 20.23 -9.91 10.71
C SER A 167 19.55 -10.91 9.80
N THR A 168 18.23 -11.00 9.83
CA THR A 168 17.45 -11.76 8.84
C THR A 168 16.55 -10.83 8.02
N SER A 169 16.24 -11.24 6.80
CA SER A 169 15.18 -10.65 5.97
C SER A 169 14.08 -11.68 5.71
N PRO A 170 12.84 -11.47 6.21
CA PRO A 170 11.78 -12.46 6.14
C PRO A 170 11.39 -12.92 4.74
N PHE A 171 11.74 -12.15 3.70
CA PHE A 171 11.39 -12.43 2.31
C PHE A 171 12.58 -12.91 1.45
N GLN A 172 13.79 -12.95 2.01
CA GLN A 172 14.97 -13.54 1.34
C GLN A 172 15.22 -14.99 1.75
N GLU A 173 14.47 -15.56 2.69
CA GLU A 173 14.53 -16.98 3.05
C GLU A 173 13.85 -17.86 1.98
N GLY A 174 14.44 -17.87 0.78
CA GLY A 174 14.27 -18.89 -0.24
C GLY A 174 15.37 -19.95 -0.23
N LEU A 175 16.46 -19.77 0.52
CA LEU A 175 17.57 -20.72 0.66
C LEU A 175 18.35 -20.39 1.95
N GLY A 176 18.27 -21.25 2.97
CA GLY A 176 19.16 -21.15 4.15
C GLY A 176 18.55 -21.72 5.42
N VAL A 177 18.78 -23.00 5.68
CA VAL A 177 18.58 -23.59 7.01
C VAL A 177 19.65 -23.00 7.94
N LEU A 178 19.26 -22.34 9.03
CA LEU A 178 20.11 -22.15 10.20
C LEU A 178 19.52 -22.97 11.33
N GLY A 179 20.12 -24.14 11.52
CA GLY A 179 19.93 -24.97 12.71
C GLY A 179 20.62 -24.35 13.93
N CYS A 180 20.11 -24.72 15.10
CA CYS A 180 20.59 -24.36 16.43
C CYS A 180 22.08 -24.66 16.67
#